data_AF-A0A8T6S7Q9-F1
#
_entry.id   AF-A0A8T6S7Q9-F1
#
_cell.length_a   1.000
_cell.length_b   1.000
_cell.length_c   1.000
_cell.angle_alpha   90.00
_cell.angle_beta   90.00
_cell.angle_gamma   90.00
#
_symmetry.space_group_name_H-M   'P 1'
#
loop_
_entity.id
_entity.type
_entity.pdbx_description
1 polymer ?
#
loop_
_entity_poly.entity_id
_entity_poly.type
_entity_poly.pdbx_seq_one_letter_code
_entity_poly.pdbx_strand_id
1 'polypeptide(L)' 'MIKLRKYVTISVPQEVKKTLKKAKGREEWGKFLLNLYQETKRLKSKRAFEELTSTLTDEELKTILESSKEFRERFTLR' A
#
# COMPACT_ATOMS: atom_id res chain seq x y z
N MET A 1 19.05 3.13 28.62
CA MET A 1 19.34 1.81 27.99
C MET A 1 19.10 1.90 26.49
N ILE A 2 20.14 1.74 25.67
CA ILE A 2 20.00 1.66 24.22
C ILE A 2 19.45 0.26 23.88
N LYS A 3 18.27 0.18 23.27
CA LYS A 3 17.62 -1.08 22.87
C LYS A 3 18.44 -1.69 21.72
N LEU A 4 19.19 -2.77 21.95
CA LEU A 4 19.87 -3.49 20.88
C LEU A 4 18.84 -3.97 19.86
N ARG A 5 19.03 -3.63 18.58
CA ARG A 5 18.23 -4.19 17.49
C ARG A 5 18.62 -5.65 17.29
N LYS A 6 17.64 -6.54 17.23
CA LYS A 6 17.85 -7.95 16.86
C LYS A 6 17.99 -8.03 15.35
N TYR A 7 19.13 -8.50 14.87
CA TYR A 7 19.40 -8.70 13.46
C TYR A 7 19.17 -10.17 13.09
N VAL A 8 18.58 -10.41 11.93
CA VAL A 8 18.32 -11.74 11.38
C VAL A 8 18.80 -11.81 9.93
N THR A 9 19.24 -12.98 9.51
CA THR A 9 19.71 -13.22 8.14
C THR A 9 18.56 -13.80 7.31
N ILE A 10 18.36 -13.26 6.11
CA ILE A 10 17.47 -13.84 5.10
C ILE A 10 18.31 -14.51 4.01
N SER A 11 17.97 -15.75 3.68
CA SER A 11 18.58 -16.47 2.55
C SER A 11 17.81 -16.13 1.27
N VAL A 12 18.54 -15.72 0.24
CA VAL A 12 17.98 -15.42 -1.08
C VAL A 12 18.92 -15.96 -2.17
N PRO A 13 18.42 -16.30 -3.36
CA PRO A 13 19.26 -16.67 -4.49
C PRO A 13 20.34 -15.60 -4.77
N GLN A 14 21.49 -16.05 -5.25
CA GLN A 14 22.64 -15.16 -5.49
C GLN A 14 22.30 -14.03 -6.47
N GLU A 15 21.50 -14.32 -7.49
CA GLU A 15 21.04 -13.36 -8.49
C GLU A 15 20.16 -12.27 -7.90
N VAL A 16 19.25 -12.64 -6.99
CA VAL A 16 18.40 -11.70 -6.26
C VAL A 16 19.28 -10.75 -5.43
N LYS A 17 20.24 -11.29 -4.67
CA LYS A 17 21.16 -10.47 -3.88
C LYS A 17 22.00 -9.53 -4.75
N LYS A 18 22.50 -10.00 -5.90
CA LYS A 18 23.26 -9.17 -6.84
C LYS A 18 22.40 -8.00 -7.36
N THR A 19 21.17 -8.28 -7.76
CA THR A 19 20.23 -7.27 -8.28
C THR A 19 19.87 -6.25 -7.22
N LEU A 20 19.45 -6.70 -6.04
CA LEU A 20 19.10 -5.80 -4.94
C LEU A 20 20.30 -4.99 -4.44
N LYS A 21 21.52 -5.55 -4.46
CA LYS A 21 22.74 -4.81 -4.07
C LYS A 21 23.03 -3.66 -5.04
N LYS A 22 22.82 -3.87 -6.34
CA LYS A 22 22.96 -2.81 -7.35
C LYS A 22 21.92 -1.69 -7.12
N ALA A 23 20.66 -2.07 -6.90
CA ALA A 23 19.57 -1.12 -6.66
C ALA A 23 19.69 -0.36 -5.32
N LYS A 24 20.13 -1.03 -4.25
CA LYS A 24 20.33 -0.44 -2.91
C LYS A 24 21.35 0.69 -2.92
N GLY A 25 22.40 0.57 -3.74
CA GLY A 25 23.53 1.48 -3.71
C GLY A 25 24.13 1.60 -2.29
N ARG A 26 24.17 2.83 -1.77
CA ARG A 26 24.77 3.18 -0.47
C ARG A 26 23.79 3.04 0.72
N GLU A 27 22.52 2.73 0.49
CA GLU A 27 21.51 2.67 1.56
C GLU A 27 21.69 1.45 2.49
N GLU A 28 21.21 1.51 3.73
CA GLU A 28 21.18 0.35 4.63
C GLU A 28 20.16 -0.69 4.15
N TRP A 29 20.47 -1.99 4.27
CA TRP A 29 19.58 -3.08 3.83
C TRP A 29 18.19 -3.01 4.44
N GLY A 30 18.08 -2.75 5.75
CA GLY A 30 16.77 -2.70 6.41
C GLY A 30 15.88 -1.59 5.85
N LYS A 31 16.45 -0.38 5.69
CA LYS A 31 15.74 0.76 5.14
C LYS A 31 15.34 0.52 3.68
N PHE A 32 16.27 0.03 2.87
CA PHE A 32 16.03 -0.27 1.45
C PHE A 32 14.90 -1.29 1.25
N LEU A 33 14.92 -2.41 1.99
CA LEU A 33 13.91 -3.45 1.87
C LEU A 33 12.52 -2.97 2.31
N LEU A 34 12.46 -2.16 3.38
CA LEU A 34 11.20 -1.56 3.82
C LEU A 34 10.65 -0.58 2.80
N ASN A 35 11.49 0.29 2.23
CA ASN A 35 11.10 1.23 1.18
C ASN A 35 10.59 0.50 -0.06
N LEU A 36 11.28 -0.58 -0.48
CA LEU A 36 10.89 -1.39 -1.63
C LEU A 36 9.50 -2.02 -1.44
N TYR A 37 9.22 -2.54 -0.24
CA TYR A 37 7.90 -3.07 0.12
C TYR A 37 6.83 -1.97 0.13
N GLN A 38 7.11 -0.83 0.76
CA GLN A 38 6.17 0.30 0.85
C GLN A 38 5.82 0.85 -0.52
N GLU A 39 6.80 1.02 -1.41
CA GLU A 39 6.56 1.53 -2.75
C GLU A 39 5.71 0.55 -3.58
N THR A 40 6.01 -0.75 -3.49
CA THR A 40 5.20 -1.79 -4.13
C THR A 40 3.77 -1.78 -3.60
N LYS A 41 3.59 -1.65 -2.28
CA LYS A 41 2.27 -1.54 -1.65
C LYS A 41 1.52 -0.30 -2.12
N ARG A 42 2.19 0.85 -2.17
CA ARG A 42 1.63 2.12 -2.64
C ARG A 42 1.15 2.02 -4.10
N LEU A 43 1.97 1.44 -4.98
CA LEU A 43 1.62 1.24 -6.38
C LEU A 43 0.42 0.30 -6.56
N LYS A 44 0.35 -0.79 -5.79
CA LYS A 44 -0.82 -1.69 -5.79
C LYS A 44 -2.08 -0.97 -5.32
N SER A 45 -2.01 -0.22 -4.22
CA SER A 45 -3.14 0.56 -3.73
C SER A 45 -3.57 1.63 -4.72
N LYS A 46 -2.63 2.31 -5.38
CA LYS A 46 -2.94 3.30 -6.40
C LYS A 46 -3.66 2.68 -7.59
N ARG A 47 -3.19 1.53 -8.10
CA ARG A 47 -3.87 0.82 -9.21
C ARG A 47 -5.27 0.38 -8.84
N ALA A 48 -5.46 -0.19 -7.66
CA ALA A 48 -6.78 -0.58 -7.19
C ALA A 48 -7.72 0.63 -7.08
N PHE A 49 -7.20 1.78 -6.64
CA PHE A 49 -7.98 3.02 -6.61
C PHE A 49 -8.30 3.54 -8.01
N GLU A 50 -7.32 3.52 -8.93
CA GLU A 50 -7.52 3.89 -10.34
C GLU A 50 -8.59 3.02 -11.00
N GLU A 51 -8.55 1.71 -10.79
CA GLU A 51 -9.56 0.75 -11.27
C GLU A 51 -10.95 1.04 -10.69
N LEU A 52 -11.04 1.37 -9.40
CA LEU A 52 -12.31 1.80 -8.78
C LEU A 52 -12.83 3.08 -9.43
N THR A 53 -11.98 4.09 -9.61
CA THR A 53 -12.38 5.36 -10.24
C THR A 53 -12.69 5.24 -11.73
N SER A 54 -12.07 4.30 -12.45
CA SER A 54 -12.38 4.05 -13.86
C SER A 54 -13.67 3.25 -14.05
N THR A 55 -14.09 2.52 -13.01
CA THR A 55 -15.34 1.74 -13.02
C THR A 55 -16.53 2.61 -12.63
N LEU A 56 -16.34 3.60 -11.75
CA LEU A 56 -17.40 4.49 -11.29
C LEU A 56 -17.60 5.65 -12.27
N THR A 57 -18.70 5.61 -13.02
CA THR A 57 -19.22 6.75 -13.77
C THR A 57 -19.79 7.82 -12.83
N ASP A 58 -19.86 9.08 -13.26
CA ASP A 58 -20.43 10.18 -12.47
C ASP A 58 -21.86 9.88 -11.98
N GLU A 59 -22.62 9.08 -12.74
CA GLU A 59 -23.95 8.61 -12.37
C GLU A 59 -23.92 7.63 -11.19
N GLU A 60 -23.00 6.67 -11.17
CA GLU A 60 -22.86 5.72 -10.05
C GLU A 60 -22.39 6.42 -8.77
N LEU A 61 -21.52 7.43 -8.89
CA LEU A 61 -21.09 8.25 -7.76
C LEU A 61 -22.29 9.02 -7.16
N LYS A 62 -23.18 9.52 -8.02
CA LYS A 62 -24.41 10.22 -7.62
C LYS A 62 -25.40 9.28 -6.92
N THR A 63 -25.55 8.06 -7.40
CA THR A 63 -26.39 7.03 -6.76
C THR A 63 -25.85 6.61 -5.38
N ILE A 64 -24.53 6.49 -5.23
CA ILE A 64 -23.90 6.22 -3.92
C ILE A 64 -24.13 7.38 -2.93
N LEU A 65 -24.05 8.63 -3.41
CA LEU A 65 -24.33 9.82 -2.59
C LEU A 65 -25.79 9.91 -2.16
N GLU A 66 -26.73 9.68 -3.08
CA GLU A 66 -28.16 9.69 -2.79
C GLU A 66 -28.54 8.57 -1.80
N SER A 67 -28.06 7.35 -2.03
CA SER A 67 -28.31 6.23 -1.11
C SER A 67 -27.68 6.43 0.28
N SER A 68 -26.48 7.02 0.38
CA SER A 68 -25.87 7.40 1.67
C SER A 68 -26.62 8.52 2.38
N LYS A 69 -27.29 9.42 1.64
CA LYS A 69 -28.13 10.47 2.21
C LYS A 69 -29.43 9.87 2.75
N GLU A 70 -30.12 9.07 1.95
CA GLU A 70 -31.33 8.37 2.36
C GLU A 70 -31.09 7.43 3.55
N PHE A 71 -29.96 6.71 3.57
CA PHE A 71 -29.59 5.87 4.69
C PHE A 71 -29.46 6.69 5.98
N ARG A 72 -28.75 7.83 5.97
CA ARG A 72 -28.60 8.70 7.15
C ARG A 72 -29.91 9.32 7.61
N GLU A 73 -30.80 9.66 6.69
CA GLU A 73 -32.13 10.20 7.03
C GLU A 73 -33.05 9.12 7.63
N ARG A 74 -32.92 7.87 7.18
CA ARG A 74 -33.71 6.72 7.69
C ARG A 74 -33.09 6.03 8.90
N PHE A 75 -31.82 6.25 9.18
CA PHE A 75 -31.13 5.69 10.34
C PHE A 75 -31.46 6.50 11.60
N THR A 76 -32.70 6.39 12.08
CA THR A 76 -33.03 6.75 13.45
C THR A 76 -32.33 5.76 14.38
N LEU A 77 -31.28 6.24 15.07
CA LEU A 77 -30.66 5.54 16.19
C LEU A 77 -31.76 5.24 17.21
N ARG A 78 -32.03 3.96 17.42
CA ARG A 78 -32.95 3.45 18.43
C ARG A 78 -32.18 3.05 19.68
#